data_AF-A0A9D7KTU8-F1
#
_entry.id   AF-A0A9D7KTU8-F1
#
_cell.length_a   1.000
_cell.length_b   1.000
_cell.length_c   1.000
_cell.angle_alpha   90.00
_cell.angle_beta   90.00
_cell.angle_gamma   90.00
#
_symmetry.space_group_name_H-M   'P 1'
#
loop_
_entity.id
_entity.type
_entity.pdbx_description
1 polymer ?
#
loop_
_entity_poly.entity_id
_entity_poly.type
_entity_poly.pdbx_seq_one_letter_code
_entity_poly.pdbx_strand_id
1 'polypeptide(L)' 'MAKKSKGNRIQVILECTEQKTTNVPGVSRYITTKNRRNTPDRIEQRKYNKLLKKVTVHKEIK' A
#
# COMPACT_ATOMS: atom_id res chain seq x y z
N MET A 1 -27.10 9.38 8.58
CA MET A 1 -26.10 8.28 8.69
C MET A 1 -24.93 8.79 9.54
N ALA A 2 -24.71 8.23 10.73
CA ALA A 2 -23.68 8.71 11.66
C ALA A 2 -22.28 8.49 11.07
N LYS A 3 -21.50 9.58 10.96
CA LYS A 3 -20.12 9.55 10.45
C LYS A 3 -19.24 8.83 11.47
N LYS A 4 -18.98 7.54 11.25
CA LYS A 4 -18.09 6.73 12.10
C LYS A 4 -16.79 7.49 12.30
N SER A 5 -16.48 7.85 13.55
CA SER A 5 -15.24 8.55 13.87
C SER A 5 -14.08 7.73 13.32
N LYS A 6 -13.21 8.36 12.54
CA LYS A 6 -12.00 7.70 12.05
C LYS A 6 -11.10 7.48 13.27
N GLY A 7 -11.19 6.30 13.86
CA GLY A 7 -10.34 5.89 14.98
C GLY A 7 -8.86 5.83 14.57
N ASN A 8 -8.00 5.30 15.44
CA ASN A 8 -6.56 5.23 15.20
C ASN A 8 -6.16 4.37 13.97
N ARG A 9 -7.09 3.58 13.42
CA ARG A 9 -6.89 2.81 12.19
C ARG A 9 -7.21 3.66 10.97
N ILE A 10 -6.19 3.91 10.15
CA ILE A 10 -6.28 4.65 8.89
C ILE A 10 -6.12 3.70 7.71
N GLN A 11 -6.83 3.97 6.61
CA GLN A 11 -6.59 3.28 5.34
C GLN A 11 -5.35 3.87 4.67
N VAL A 12 -4.46 2.99 4.23
CA VAL A 12 -3.23 3.32 3.53
C VAL A 12 -3.14 2.52 2.24
N ILE A 13 -2.46 3.10 1.26
CA ILE A 13 -2.27 2.49 -0.06
C ILE A 13 -0.81 2.14 -0.18
N LEU A 14 -0.52 0.87 -0.46
CA LEU A 14 0.82 0.38 -0.78
C LEU A 14 0.94 0.26 -2.30
N GLU A 15 1.95 0.89 -2.90
CA GLU A 15 2.23 0.85 -4.33
C GLU A 15 3.55 0.14 -4.60
N CYS A 16 3.61 -0.65 -5.67
CA CYS A 16 4.84 -1.31 -6.10
C CYS A 16 5.91 -0.29 -6.51
N THR A 17 7.12 -0.43 -5.96
CA THR A 17 8.27 0.43 -6.31
C THR A 17 8.96 0.01 -7.59
N GLU A 18 9.06 -1.30 -7.82
CA GLU A 18 9.74 -1.90 -8.98
C GLU A 18 8.98 -1.68 -10.28
N GLN A 19 7.68 -1.38 -10.21
CA GLN A 19 6.87 -1.31 -11.41
C GLN A 19 7.04 0.00 -12.20
N LYS A 20 7.50 1.08 -11.54
CA LYS A 20 7.79 2.36 -12.20
C LYS A 20 8.94 2.28 -13.19
N THR A 21 9.84 1.32 -13.01
CA THR A 21 11.00 1.11 -13.90
C THR A 21 10.73 0.08 -15.00
N THR A 22 9.57 -0.56 -14.98
CA THR A 22 9.19 -1.56 -15.99
C THR A 22 8.27 -0.96 -17.05
N ASN A 23 8.45 -1.31 -18.33
CA ASN A 23 7.60 -0.91 -19.45
C ASN A 23 6.18 -1.54 -19.43
N VAL A 24 5.71 -2.01 -18.27
CA VAL A 24 4.41 -2.65 -18.13
C VAL A 24 3.37 -1.60 -17.75
N PRO A 25 2.29 -1.43 -18.54
CA PRO A 25 1.27 -0.46 -18.22
C PRO A 25 0.50 -0.84 -16.95
N GLY A 26 0.24 0.16 -16.11
CA GLY A 26 -0.47 0.01 -14.83
C GLY A 26 0.46 -0.01 -13.62
N VAL A 27 -0.13 0.03 -12.43
CA VAL A 27 0.62 -0.01 -11.15
C VAL A 27 -0.10 -0.91 -10.17
N SER A 28 0.62 -1.89 -9.60
CA SER A 28 0.06 -2.74 -8.54
C SER A 28 -0.10 -1.93 -7.24
N ARG A 29 -1.34 -1.87 -6.75
CA ARG A 29 -1.73 -1.16 -5.52
C ARG A 29 -2.52 -2.06 -4.59
N TYR A 30 -2.24 -1.95 -3.29
CA TYR A 30 -2.95 -2.63 -2.23
C TYR A 30 -3.55 -1.62 -1.25
N ILE A 31 -4.82 -1.80 -0.92
CA ILE A 31 -5.48 -1.04 0.13
C ILE A 31 -5.37 -1.86 1.41
N THR A 32 -4.77 -1.28 2.44
CA THR A 32 -4.65 -1.90 3.76
C THR A 32 -5.02 -0.88 4.84
N THR A 33 -5.12 -1.33 6.08
CA THR A 33 -5.33 -0.44 7.22
C THR A 33 -4.13 -0.53 8.14
N LYS A 34 -3.59 0.62 8.58
CA LYS A 34 -2.56 0.68 9.62
C LYS A 34 -3.05 1.42 10.85
N ASN A 35 -2.51 1.07 12.01
CA ASN A 35 -2.77 1.80 13.24
C ASN A 35 -1.71 2.90 13.40
N ARG A 36 -2.12 4.17 13.31
CA ARG A 36 -1.21 5.32 13.38
C ARG A 36 -0.45 5.40 14.70
N ARG A 37 -0.99 4.87 15.80
CA ARG A 37 -0.32 4.89 17.11
C ARG A 37 0.81 3.88 17.22
N ASN A 38 0.64 2.69 16.64
CA ASN A 38 1.60 1.60 16.77
C ASN A 38 2.68 1.65 15.68
N THR A 39 2.29 2.08 14.48
CA THR A 39 3.18 2.17 13.30
C THR A 39 3.01 3.55 12.67
N PRO A 40 3.68 4.59 13.22
CA PRO A 40 3.61 5.95 12.69
C PRO A 40 4.33 6.06 11.33
N ASP A 41 5.43 5.32 11.15
CA ASP A 41 6.26 5.36 9.95
C ASP A 41 5.58 4.78 8.71
N ARG A 42 6.20 5.04 7.55
CA ARG A 42 5.77 4.46 6.27
C ARG A 42 6.06 2.97 6.26
N ILE A 43 5.05 2.19 5.91
CA ILE A 43 5.17 0.74 5.86
C ILE A 43 5.71 0.32 4.48
N GLU A 44 6.65 -0.61 4.51
CA GLU A 44 7.12 -1.35 3.33
C GLU A 44 6.79 -2.84 3.52
N GLN A 45 6.12 -3.44 2.54
CA GLN A 45 5.80 -4.86 2.56
C GLN A 45 6.08 -5.51 1.22
N ARG A 46 6.60 -6.74 1.28
CA ARG A 46 6.68 -7.61 0.11
C ARG A 46 5.29 -8.17 -0.19
N LYS A 47 4.75 -7.84 -1.36
CA LYS A 47 3.45 -8.32 -1.83
C LYS A 47 3.60 -8.86 -3.24
N TYR A 48 2.70 -9.78 -3.61
CA TYR A 48 2.66 -10.30 -4.96
C TYR A 48 2.23 -9.20 -5.94
N ASN A 49 2.97 -9.02 -7.02
CA ASN A 49 2.58 -8.12 -8.09
C ASN A 49 1.97 -8.93 -9.23
N LYS A 50 0.67 -8.73 -9.49
CA LYS A 50 -0.05 -9.44 -10.57
C LYS A 50 0.46 -9.10 -11.97
N LEU A 51 1.03 -7.91 -12.15
CA LEU A 51 1.49 -7.41 -13.45
C LEU A 51 2.88 -7.95 -13.80
N LEU A 52 3.78 -8.04 -12.81
CA LEU A 52 5.10 -8.64 -12.98
C LEU A 52 5.16 -10.14 -12.66
N LYS A 53 4.06 -10.72 -12.17
CA LYS A 53 3.93 -12.12 -11.72
C LYS A 53 5.01 -12.57 -10.71
N LYS A 54 5.49 -11.65 -9.89
CA LYS A 54 6.52 -11.92 -8.86
C LYS A 54 6.23 -11.14 -7.58
N VAL A 55 6.86 -11.54 -6.49
CA VAL A 55 6.80 -10.80 -5.23
C VAL A 55 7.73 -9.60 -5.33
N THR A 56 7.16 -8.40 -5.18
CA THR A 56 7.89 -7.13 -5.23
C THR A 56 7.69 -6.32 -3.97
N VAL A 57 8.58 -5.35 -3.78
CA VAL A 57 8.45 -4.37 -2.70
C VAL A 57 7.33 -3.39 -3.01
N HIS A 58 6.43 -3.21 -2.02
CA HIS A 58 5.39 -2.18 -2.06
C HIS A 58 5.57 -1.21 -0.89
N LYS A 59 5.56 0.09 -1.21
CA LYS A 59 5.71 1.18 -0.23
C LYS A 59 4.41 1.97 -0.09
N GLU A 60 4.16 2.45 1.12
CA GLU A 60 3.05 3.37 1.39
C GLU A 60 3.19 4.70 0.64
N ILE A 61 2.12 5.11 -0.05
CA ILE A 61 2.09 6.28 -0.95
C ILE A 61 1.27 7.47 -0.42
N LYS A 62 0.69 7.33 0.77
CA LYS A 62 -0.11 8.40 1.36
C LYS A 62 0.68 9.21 2.39
#